data_AF-A0A223K2V3-F1
#
_entry.id   AF-A0A223K2V3-F1
#
_cell.length_a   1.000
_cell.length_b   1.000
_cell.length_c   1.000
_cell.angle_alpha   90.00
_cell.angle_beta   90.00
_cell.angle_gamma   90.00
#
_symmetry.space_group_name_H-M   'P 1'
#
loop_
_entity.id
_entity.type
_entity.pdbx_description
1 polymer ?
#
loop_
_entity_poly.entity_id
_entity_poly.type
_entity_poly.pdbx_seq_one_letter_code
_entity_poly.pdbx_strand_id
1 'polypeptide(L)'
;MKLLKRFYTITIAVLAIISIIFVLLDYSSLIDLTTAPYLTIDNTILIIFTVDYFVRLWFATDKRRFFKTNIFDLLAIIPLSTLFSFFRLGRLFRIAGLMKVFRFTRLVGLTGKLQRHSKKFLKQNGLLYLTYVSAAVLIIASVLYALAEKATLADSFWWAIATATTVGYGDISPHTLIGRIAAIMLMSVGIGFIGTLTSSITSYFTQDTDDKLDEILKKLDHLEQENKTLKALYHDKESESK
;
A
#
# COMPACT_ATOMS: atom_id res chain seq x y z
N MET A 1 15.84 -19.37 -5.85
CA MET A 1 15.47 -18.09 -6.48
C MET A 1 14.30 -17.34 -5.81
N LYS A 2 13.21 -18.00 -5.36
CA LYS A 2 12.08 -17.32 -4.68
C LYS A 2 12.43 -16.77 -3.27
N LEU A 3 13.23 -17.48 -2.49
CA LEU A 3 13.71 -17.05 -1.17
C LEU A 3 14.59 -15.79 -1.25
N LEU A 4 15.55 -15.77 -2.19
CA LEU A 4 16.43 -14.61 -2.41
C LEU A 4 15.66 -13.33 -2.76
N LYS A 5 14.63 -13.47 -3.62
CA LYS A 5 13.74 -12.35 -3.98
C LYS A 5 12.92 -11.86 -2.79
N ARG A 6 12.40 -12.77 -1.95
CA ARG A 6 11.66 -12.42 -0.74
C ARG A 6 12.55 -11.69 0.27
N PHE A 7 13.75 -12.20 0.51
CA PHE A 7 14.72 -11.58 1.40
C PHE A 7 15.04 -10.15 0.96
N TYR A 8 15.40 -9.97 -0.31
CA TYR A 8 15.64 -8.66 -0.90
C TYR A 8 14.45 -7.69 -0.74
N THR A 9 13.22 -8.15 -0.97
CA THR A 9 12.02 -7.32 -0.78
C THR A 9 11.84 -6.88 0.67
N ILE A 10 12.06 -7.79 1.63
CA ILE A 10 11.97 -7.49 3.06
C ILE A 10 13.06 -6.50 3.46
N THR A 11 14.30 -6.69 3.01
CA THR A 11 15.42 -5.79 3.33
C THR A 11 15.14 -4.37 2.85
N ILE A 12 14.71 -4.19 1.60
CA ILE A 12 14.39 -2.85 1.08
C ILE A 12 13.19 -2.24 1.82
N ALA A 13 12.20 -3.05 2.22
CA ALA A 13 11.06 -2.56 2.99
C ALA A 13 11.46 -2.07 4.39
N VAL A 14 12.30 -2.85 5.09
CA VAL A 14 12.84 -2.48 6.40
C VAL A 14 13.67 -1.20 6.31
N LEU A 15 14.54 -1.08 5.29
CA LEU A 15 15.32 0.13 5.06
C LEU A 15 14.43 1.35 4.79
N ALA A 16 13.30 1.17 4.09
CA ALA A 16 12.36 2.25 3.85
C ALA A 16 11.67 2.70 5.14
N ILE A 17 11.28 1.76 6.01
CA ILE A 17 10.69 2.06 7.32
C ILE A 17 11.71 2.80 8.21
N ILE A 18 12.95 2.31 8.29
CA ILE A 18 14.03 2.97 9.06
C ILE A 18 14.26 4.39 8.54
N SER A 19 14.32 4.55 7.22
CA SER A 19 14.46 5.87 6.61
C SER A 19 13.33 6.82 7.00
N ILE A 20 12.09 6.34 7.15
CA ILE A 20 10.94 7.17 7.50
C ILE A 20 11.01 7.56 8.97
N ILE A 21 11.33 6.60 9.85
CA ILE A 21 11.55 6.86 11.27
C ILE A 21 12.61 7.93 11.46
N PHE A 22 13.72 7.86 10.72
CA PHE A 22 14.78 8.87 10.79
C PHE A 22 14.29 10.27 10.42
N VAL A 23 13.44 10.38 9.40
CA VAL A 23 12.83 11.66 9.01
C VAL A 23 11.85 12.17 10.07
N LEU A 24 11.07 11.29 10.69
CA LEU A 24 10.16 11.66 11.79
C LEU A 24 10.94 12.10 13.04
N LEU A 25 12.07 11.46 13.34
CA LEU A 25 12.94 11.81 14.46
C LEU A 25 13.69 13.13 14.21
N ASP A 26 14.10 13.39 12.97
CA ASP A 26 14.66 14.68 12.54
C ASP A 26 13.65 15.82 12.72
N TYR A 27 12.40 15.56 12.31
CA TYR A 27 11.34 16.56 12.38
C TYR A 27 10.89 16.86 13.82
N SER A 28 10.85 15.85 14.68
CA SER A 28 10.59 16.01 16.12
C SER A 28 11.74 16.64 16.90
N SER A 29 12.82 17.05 16.21
CA SER A 29 14.02 17.65 16.81
C SER A 29 14.73 16.73 17.82
N LEU A 30 14.46 15.42 17.75
CA LEU A 30 15.13 14.39 18.57
C LEU A 30 16.47 13.99 17.97
N ILE A 31 16.57 14.05 16.64
CA ILE A 31 17.75 13.75 15.85
C ILE A 31 18.00 14.93 14.90
N ASP A 32 19.24 15.10 14.45
CA ASP A 32 19.57 16.02 13.37
C ASP A 32 20.25 15.23 12.24
N LEU A 33 19.52 15.01 11.14
CA LEU A 33 20.01 14.32 9.95
C LEU A 33 21.09 15.09 9.19
N THR A 34 21.42 16.31 9.61
CA THR A 34 22.55 17.08 9.09
C THR A 34 23.86 16.82 9.87
N THR A 35 23.79 16.08 10.97
CA THR A 35 24.96 15.78 11.83
C THR A 35 25.30 14.29 11.84
N ALA A 36 26.59 13.98 12.01
CA ALA A 36 27.03 12.60 12.22
C ALA A 36 26.59 12.11 13.61
N PRO A 37 26.14 10.84 13.76
CA PRO A 37 26.21 9.74 12.79
C PRO A 37 25.01 9.63 11.83
N TYR A 38 23.91 10.35 12.09
CA TYR A 38 22.63 10.17 11.40
C TYR A 38 22.67 10.58 9.93
N LEU A 39 23.44 11.62 9.60
CA LEU A 39 23.72 12.03 8.22
C LEU A 39 24.34 10.88 7.41
N THR A 40 25.32 10.19 8.00
CA THR A 40 26.03 9.08 7.35
C THR A 40 25.09 7.92 7.08
N ILE A 41 24.20 7.61 8.02
CA ILE A 41 23.21 6.54 7.90
C ILE A 41 22.17 6.90 6.83
N ASP A 42 21.61 8.12 6.85
CA ASP A 42 20.62 8.57 5.84
C ASP A 42 21.22 8.53 4.43
N ASN A 43 22.44 9.02 4.27
CA ASN A 43 23.15 8.97 2.98
C ASN A 43 23.44 7.54 2.54
N THR A 44 23.80 6.64 3.47
CA THR A 44 24.03 5.22 3.14
C THR A 44 22.74 4.57 2.63
N ILE A 45 21.61 4.80 3.30
CA ILE A 45 20.30 4.29 2.88
C ILE A 45 19.94 4.86 1.49
N LEU A 46 20.18 6.15 1.26
CA LEU A 46 19.94 6.79 -0.04
C LEU A 46 20.81 6.18 -1.15
N ILE A 47 22.10 5.91 -0.90
CA ILE A 47 22.99 5.26 -1.87
C ILE A 47 22.48 3.87 -2.21
N ILE A 48 22.12 3.06 -1.20
CA ILE A 48 21.54 1.73 -1.41
C ILE A 48 20.30 1.84 -2.30
N PHE A 49 19.42 2.80 -2.02
CA PHE A 49 18.21 3.03 -2.79
C PHE A 49 18.45 3.48 -4.23
N THR A 50 19.49 4.28 -4.44
CA THR A 50 19.94 4.77 -5.74
C THR A 50 20.42 3.60 -6.60
N VAL A 51 21.38 2.85 -6.08
CA VAL A 51 21.97 1.68 -6.76
C VAL A 51 20.88 0.68 -7.12
N ASP A 52 20.00 0.38 -6.17
CA ASP A 52 18.90 -0.54 -6.35
C ASP A 52 17.96 -0.14 -7.51
N TYR A 53 17.63 1.14 -7.64
CA TYR A 53 16.81 1.62 -8.76
C TYR A 53 17.52 1.48 -10.10
N PHE A 54 18.79 1.87 -10.18
CA PHE A 54 19.55 1.79 -11.44
C PHE A 54 19.80 0.35 -11.88
N VAL A 55 20.09 -0.56 -10.93
CA VAL A 55 20.18 -2.00 -11.22
C VAL A 55 18.87 -2.50 -11.80
N ARG A 56 17.72 -2.17 -11.19
CA ARG A 56 16.40 -2.56 -11.72
C ARG A 56 16.09 -1.94 -13.08
N LEU A 57 16.50 -0.69 -13.31
CA LEU A 57 16.34 -0.01 -14.59
C LEU A 57 17.20 -0.67 -15.68
N TRP A 58 18.42 -1.12 -15.33
CA TRP A 58 19.32 -1.80 -16.25
C TRP A 58 18.77 -3.15 -16.72
N PHE A 59 18.18 -3.91 -15.79
CA PHE A 59 17.56 -5.21 -16.09
C PHE A 59 16.11 -5.11 -16.63
N ALA A 60 15.55 -3.91 -16.74
CA ALA A 60 14.20 -3.73 -17.28
C ALA A 60 14.20 -3.86 -18.81
N THR A 61 13.38 -4.77 -19.34
CA THR A 61 13.20 -4.98 -20.78
C THR A 61 12.64 -3.74 -21.49
N ASP A 62 11.79 -2.95 -20.83
CA ASP A 62 11.28 -1.67 -21.33
C ASP A 62 11.56 -0.55 -20.32
N LYS A 63 12.60 0.24 -20.60
CA LYS A 63 13.07 1.34 -19.75
C LYS A 63 12.04 2.46 -19.61
N ARG A 64 11.30 2.78 -20.68
CA ARG A 64 10.30 3.88 -20.67
C ARG A 64 9.10 3.50 -19.83
N ARG A 65 8.58 2.27 -20.00
CA ARG A 65 7.51 1.74 -19.16
C ARG A 65 7.98 1.64 -17.70
N PHE A 66 9.19 1.15 -17.46
CA PHE A 66 9.76 1.07 -16.11
C PHE A 66 9.80 2.44 -15.43
N PHE A 67 10.29 3.47 -16.13
CA PHE A 67 10.39 4.83 -15.57
C PHE A 67 9.02 5.39 -15.17
N LYS A 68 7.99 5.23 -16.02
CA LYS A 68 6.62 5.68 -15.72
C LYS A 68 6.02 4.95 -14.51
N THR A 69 6.24 3.64 -14.40
CA THR A 69 5.70 2.83 -13.28
C THR A 69 6.45 3.04 -11.97
N ASN A 70 7.72 3.46 -12.02
CA ASN A 70 8.58 3.64 -10.84
C ASN A 70 9.01 5.11 -10.67
N ILE A 71 8.17 6.07 -11.10
CA ILE A 71 8.45 7.51 -10.96
C ILE A 71 8.60 7.92 -9.48
N PHE A 72 7.84 7.26 -8.62
CA PHE A 72 7.88 7.41 -7.17
C PHE A 72 9.21 6.95 -6.55
N ASP A 73 9.76 5.83 -7.02
CA ASP A 73 11.10 5.37 -6.60
C ASP A 73 12.18 6.38 -7.00
N LEU A 74 12.04 7.01 -8.18
CA LEU A 74 12.97 8.01 -8.66
C LEU A 74 12.93 9.27 -7.77
N LEU A 75 11.73 9.78 -7.46
CA LEU A 75 11.55 10.93 -6.57
C LEU A 75 12.13 10.68 -5.17
N ALA A 76 12.04 9.45 -4.66
CA ALA A 76 12.59 9.04 -3.38
C ALA A 76 14.14 9.04 -3.32
N ILE A 77 14.80 8.98 -4.48
CA ILE A 77 16.26 8.91 -4.63
C ILE A 77 16.90 10.28 -4.82
N ILE A 78 16.13 11.27 -5.27
CA ILE A 78 16.65 12.62 -5.50
C ILE A 78 17.17 13.18 -4.16
N PRO A 79 18.46 13.55 -4.06
CA PRO A 79 19.02 14.13 -2.85
C PRO A 79 18.61 15.60 -2.76
N LEU A 80 17.33 15.85 -2.44
CA LEU A 80 16.76 17.19 -2.36
C LEU A 80 17.57 18.07 -1.38
N SER A 81 17.93 17.57 -0.20
CA SER A 81 18.71 18.35 0.79
C SER A 81 20.04 18.87 0.24
N THR A 82 20.75 18.05 -0.55
CA THR A 82 22.06 18.41 -1.11
C THR A 82 21.93 19.32 -2.33
N LEU A 83 20.96 19.04 -3.21
CA LEU A 83 20.67 19.87 -4.39
C LEU A 83 20.21 21.27 -3.99
N PHE A 84 19.43 21.40 -2.91
CA PHE A 84 18.85 22.68 -2.51
C PHE A 84 19.68 23.48 -1.50
N SER A 85 20.57 22.85 -0.73
CA SER A 85 21.58 23.57 0.08
C SER A 85 22.49 24.44 -0.80
N PHE A 86 22.78 23.96 -2.02
CA PHE A 86 23.49 24.71 -3.05
C PHE A 86 22.80 26.04 -3.44
N PHE A 87 21.46 26.11 -3.39
CA PHE A 87 20.69 27.32 -3.74
C PHE A 87 20.50 28.31 -2.59
N ARG A 88 21.09 28.08 -1.40
CA ARG A 88 21.13 29.03 -0.26
C ARG A 88 19.76 29.51 0.26
N LEU A 89 18.68 28.77 -0.01
CA LEU A 89 17.33 29.14 0.38
C LEU A 89 16.85 28.48 1.71
N GLY A 90 17.77 28.02 2.56
CA GLY A 90 17.62 26.95 3.56
C GLY A 90 16.42 26.93 4.53
N ARG A 91 15.68 28.02 4.75
CA ARG A 91 14.53 28.04 5.68
C ARG A 91 13.23 27.47 5.07
N LEU A 92 13.05 27.56 3.75
CA LEU A 92 11.92 26.94 3.03
C LEU A 92 12.14 25.42 2.78
N PHE A 93 13.33 24.89 3.09
CA PHE A 93 13.80 23.57 2.65
C PHE A 93 13.71 22.46 3.70
N ARG A 94 13.36 22.80 4.95
CA ARG A 94 12.83 21.80 5.91
C ARG A 94 11.64 21.06 5.31
N ILE A 95 10.85 21.76 4.48
CA ILE A 95 9.70 21.23 3.74
C ILE A 95 10.15 20.28 2.61
N ALA A 96 11.31 20.52 1.97
CA ALA A 96 11.87 19.59 0.99
C ALA A 96 12.32 18.26 1.64
N GLY A 97 12.64 18.27 2.94
CA GLY A 97 12.83 17.06 3.74
C GLY A 97 11.58 16.18 3.82
N LEU A 98 10.38 16.75 3.69
CA LEU A 98 9.11 16.02 3.66
C LEU A 98 8.91 15.25 2.37
N MET A 99 9.59 15.64 1.30
CA MET A 99 9.62 14.83 0.09
C MET A 99 10.27 13.46 0.38
N LYS A 100 11.07 13.33 1.45
CA LYS A 100 11.55 12.02 1.93
C LYS A 100 10.41 11.12 2.40
N VAL A 101 9.22 11.64 2.75
CA VAL A 101 8.04 10.79 3.03
C VAL A 101 7.55 10.08 1.76
N PHE A 102 7.79 10.64 0.56
CA PHE A 102 7.60 9.88 -0.68
C PHE A 102 8.51 8.64 -0.77
N ARG A 103 9.56 8.48 0.06
CA ARG A 103 10.26 7.19 0.19
C ARG A 103 9.31 6.06 0.61
N PHE A 104 8.21 6.35 1.32
CA PHE A 104 7.16 5.37 1.61
C PHE A 104 6.53 4.82 0.32
N THR A 105 6.37 5.64 -0.72
CA THR A 105 5.80 5.19 -2.01
C THR A 105 6.66 4.15 -2.73
N ARG A 106 7.93 3.98 -2.32
CA ARG A 106 8.79 2.87 -2.75
C ARG A 106 8.26 1.50 -2.30
N LEU A 107 7.62 1.42 -1.12
CA LEU A 107 6.96 0.21 -0.64
C LEU A 107 5.81 -0.19 -1.57
N VAL A 108 5.14 0.80 -2.16
CA VAL A 108 4.05 0.60 -3.14
C VAL A 108 4.59 -0.02 -4.44
N GLY A 109 5.71 0.49 -4.95
CA GLY A 109 6.40 -0.05 -6.15
C GLY A 109 7.02 -1.44 -5.97
N LEU A 110 7.52 -1.76 -4.76
CA LEU A 110 8.03 -3.10 -4.43
C LEU A 110 6.91 -4.15 -4.31
N THR A 111 5.78 -3.77 -3.72
CA THR A 111 4.68 -4.70 -3.45
C THR A 111 3.94 -5.08 -4.73
N GLY A 112 3.81 -4.16 -5.69
CA GLY A 112 3.25 -4.45 -7.02
C GLY A 112 4.02 -5.52 -7.81
N LYS A 113 5.31 -5.75 -7.50
CA LYS A 113 6.13 -6.79 -8.15
C LYS A 113 6.14 -8.13 -7.39
N LEU A 114 5.94 -8.14 -6.07
CA LEU A 114 5.80 -9.36 -5.27
C LEU A 114 4.45 -10.07 -5.55
N GLN A 115 3.50 -9.33 -6.09
CA GLN A 115 2.14 -9.74 -6.41
C GLN A 115 2.01 -10.85 -7.46
N ARG A 116 3.04 -11.21 -8.23
CA ARG A 116 2.91 -12.36 -9.16
C ARG A 116 2.78 -13.71 -8.45
N HIS A 117 3.21 -13.89 -7.20
CA HIS A 117 3.36 -15.24 -6.63
C HIS A 117 2.78 -15.56 -5.25
N SER A 118 2.15 -14.64 -4.52
CA SER A 118 1.50 -14.99 -3.24
C SER A 118 0.00 -15.26 -3.41
N LYS A 119 -0.51 -16.26 -2.67
CA LYS A 119 -1.73 -17.03 -2.93
C LYS A 119 -3.04 -16.25 -2.69
N LYS A 120 -4.05 -16.60 -3.51
CA LYS A 120 -5.51 -16.38 -3.55
C LYS A 120 -6.20 -15.35 -2.62
N PHE A 121 -5.79 -15.15 -1.37
CA PHE A 121 -6.56 -14.39 -0.37
C PHE A 121 -6.39 -12.86 -0.42
N LEU A 122 -5.14 -12.39 -0.53
CA LEU A 122 -4.83 -10.94 -0.63
C LEU A 122 -4.93 -10.41 -2.07
N LYS A 123 -5.26 -11.30 -3.02
CA LYS A 123 -5.12 -11.06 -4.45
C LYS A 123 -6.40 -10.61 -5.15
N GLN A 124 -7.59 -10.92 -4.62
CA GLN A 124 -8.83 -10.63 -5.35
C GLN A 124 -9.15 -9.13 -5.40
N ASN A 125 -8.79 -8.33 -4.37
CA ASN A 125 -9.34 -6.96 -4.26
C ASN A 125 -8.30 -5.83 -4.14
N GLY A 126 -7.01 -6.08 -4.34
CA GLY A 126 -5.99 -5.02 -4.19
C GLY A 126 -5.84 -4.48 -2.76
N LEU A 127 -6.41 -5.17 -1.76
CA LEU A 127 -6.50 -4.73 -0.38
C LEU A 127 -5.13 -4.43 0.25
N LEU A 128 -4.14 -5.30 0.04
CA LEU A 128 -2.80 -5.08 0.59
C LEU A 128 -2.17 -3.80 0.02
N TYR A 129 -2.28 -3.60 -1.30
CA TYR A 129 -1.79 -2.39 -1.96
C TYR A 129 -2.45 -1.15 -1.37
N LEU A 130 -3.77 -1.19 -1.21
CA LEU A 130 -4.52 -0.08 -0.65
C LEU A 130 -4.20 0.16 0.82
N THR A 131 -4.00 -0.89 1.62
CA THR A 131 -3.56 -0.78 3.03
C THR A 131 -2.26 0.02 3.14
N TYR A 132 -1.28 -0.28 2.28
CA TYR A 132 -0.02 0.46 2.25
C TYR A 132 -0.22 1.89 1.76
N VAL A 133 -0.95 2.12 0.67
CA VAL A 133 -1.23 3.48 0.18
C VAL A 133 -1.94 4.32 1.25
N SER A 134 -2.91 3.76 1.95
CA SER A 134 -3.61 4.43 3.04
C SER A 134 -2.70 4.77 4.21
N ALA A 135 -1.80 3.87 4.60
CA ALA A 135 -0.78 4.16 5.62
C ALA A 135 0.18 5.28 5.17
N ALA A 136 0.57 5.29 3.89
CA ALA A 136 1.40 6.35 3.31
C ALA A 136 0.72 7.72 3.45
N VAL A 137 -0.52 7.78 2.97
CA VAL A 137 -1.30 9.02 2.90
C VAL A 137 -1.63 9.52 4.29
N LEU A 138 -1.90 8.63 5.26
CA LEU A 138 -2.08 8.98 6.65
C LEU A 138 -0.83 9.67 7.23
N ILE A 139 0.35 9.10 7.03
CA ILE A 139 1.60 9.70 7.50
C ILE A 139 1.86 11.05 6.81
N ILE A 140 1.70 11.12 5.48
CA ILE A 140 1.87 12.36 4.72
C ILE A 140 0.90 13.44 5.22
N ALA A 141 -0.37 13.10 5.36
CA ALA A 141 -1.40 14.03 5.80
C ALA A 141 -1.17 14.51 7.24
N SER A 142 -0.78 13.61 8.14
CA SER A 142 -0.39 13.94 9.51
C SER A 142 0.76 14.95 9.53
N VAL A 143 1.81 14.73 8.75
CA VAL A 143 2.95 15.67 8.75
C VAL A 143 2.58 17.00 8.08
N LEU A 144 1.83 16.98 6.97
CA LEU A 144 1.33 18.21 6.33
C LEU A 144 0.46 19.02 7.28
N TYR A 145 -0.39 18.36 8.06
CA TYR A 145 -1.20 18.99 9.10
C TYR A 145 -0.33 19.61 10.19
N ALA A 146 0.63 18.85 10.74
CA ALA A 146 1.56 19.34 11.77
C ALA A 146 2.27 20.62 11.35
N LEU A 147 2.69 20.70 10.09
CA LEU A 147 3.37 21.86 9.54
C LEU A 147 2.44 23.05 9.29
N ALA A 148 1.30 22.79 8.66
CA ALA A 148 0.39 23.85 8.24
C ALA A 148 -0.29 24.49 9.44
N GLU A 149 -0.70 23.68 10.40
CA GLU A 149 -1.42 24.10 11.61
C GLU A 149 -0.48 24.36 12.80
N LYS A 150 0.83 24.12 12.65
CA LYS A 150 1.84 24.20 13.72
C LYS A 150 1.50 23.32 14.93
N ALA A 151 0.83 22.19 14.68
CA ALA A 151 0.45 21.21 15.70
C ALA A 151 1.61 20.25 16.02
N THR A 152 1.54 19.59 17.18
CA THR A 152 2.50 18.53 17.50
C THR A 152 2.30 17.34 16.56
N LEU A 153 3.36 16.57 16.32
CA LEU A 153 3.27 15.38 15.47
C LEU A 153 2.29 14.36 16.06
N ALA A 154 2.23 14.23 17.39
CA ALA A 154 1.33 13.32 18.09
C ALA A 154 -0.14 13.68 17.84
N ASP A 155 -0.50 14.96 18.02
CA ASP A 155 -1.86 15.46 17.77
C ASP A 155 -2.24 15.32 16.29
N SER A 156 -1.27 15.53 15.41
CA SER A 156 -1.47 15.39 13.97
C SER A 156 -1.66 13.93 13.54
N PHE A 157 -1.00 12.98 14.20
CA PHE A 157 -1.22 11.55 13.98
C PHE A 157 -2.59 11.11 14.50
N TRP A 158 -2.96 11.57 15.69
CA TRP A 158 -4.28 11.34 16.27
C TRP A 158 -5.39 11.85 15.33
N TRP A 159 -5.28 13.10 14.89
CA TRP A 159 -6.19 13.70 13.91
C TRP A 159 -6.28 12.88 12.62
N ALA A 160 -5.12 12.46 12.08
CA ALA A 160 -5.09 11.71 10.83
C ALA A 160 -5.74 10.32 10.98
N ILE A 161 -5.54 9.63 12.10
CA ILE A 161 -6.19 8.35 12.39
C ILE A 161 -7.70 8.56 12.49
N ALA A 162 -8.15 9.51 13.33
CA ALA A 162 -9.57 9.78 13.54
C ALA A 162 -10.29 10.19 12.23
N THR A 163 -9.61 10.93 11.36
CA THR A 163 -10.14 11.35 10.05
C THR A 163 -10.17 10.17 9.07
N ALA A 164 -9.09 9.39 8.97
CA ALA A 164 -9.00 8.26 8.04
C ALA A 164 -9.99 7.13 8.35
N THR A 165 -10.29 6.91 9.64
CA THR A 165 -11.30 5.95 10.10
C THR A 165 -12.72 6.51 10.06
N THR A 166 -12.91 7.73 9.58
CA THR A 166 -14.19 8.44 9.50
C THR A 166 -14.87 8.68 10.86
N VAL A 167 -14.15 8.55 11.98
CA VAL A 167 -14.65 8.83 13.33
C VAL A 167 -14.82 10.33 13.53
N GLY A 168 -13.77 11.11 13.23
CA GLY A 168 -13.84 12.57 13.18
C GLY A 168 -14.35 13.25 14.47
N TYR A 169 -13.69 13.02 15.61
CA TYR A 169 -14.08 13.60 16.90
C TYR A 169 -14.26 15.13 16.88
N GLY A 170 -13.53 15.85 16.01
CA GLY A 170 -13.65 17.29 15.83
C GLY A 170 -12.90 18.13 16.88
N ASP A 171 -12.19 17.47 17.79
CA ASP A 171 -11.28 18.05 18.77
C ASP A 171 -10.08 18.76 18.12
N ILE A 172 -9.57 18.19 17.02
CA ILE A 172 -8.49 18.75 16.21
C ILE A 172 -8.98 18.84 14.76
N SER A 173 -8.80 19.99 14.10
CA SER A 173 -9.30 20.21 12.74
C SER A 173 -8.44 21.20 11.93
N PRO A 174 -8.41 21.10 10.59
CA PRO A 174 -7.56 21.95 9.76
C PRO A 174 -8.20 23.32 9.50
N HIS A 175 -7.47 24.39 9.82
CA HIS A 175 -7.92 25.76 9.56
C HIS A 175 -7.26 26.38 8.33
N THR A 176 -6.05 25.93 7.99
CA THR A 176 -5.29 26.42 6.84
C THR A 176 -5.68 25.73 5.53
N LEU A 177 -5.38 26.40 4.39
CA LEU A 177 -5.60 25.83 3.07
C LEU A 177 -4.83 24.51 2.87
N ILE A 178 -3.57 24.47 3.31
CA ILE A 178 -2.71 23.27 3.17
C ILE A 178 -3.23 22.13 4.04
N GLY A 179 -3.63 22.41 5.29
CA GLY A 179 -4.24 21.43 6.18
C GLY A 179 -5.54 20.87 5.61
N ARG A 180 -6.38 21.72 4.99
CA ARG A 180 -7.62 21.29 4.34
C ARG A 180 -7.37 20.42 3.10
N ILE A 181 -6.36 20.74 2.29
CA ILE A 181 -5.96 19.90 1.16
C ILE A 181 -5.49 18.52 1.66
N ALA A 182 -4.69 18.48 2.74
CA ALA A 182 -4.26 17.23 3.37
C ALA A 182 -5.47 16.42 3.87
N ALA A 183 -6.47 17.07 4.46
CA ALA A 183 -7.70 16.43 4.92
C ALA A 183 -8.50 15.82 3.76
N ILE A 184 -8.68 16.54 2.65
CA ILE A 184 -9.41 16.05 1.47
C ILE A 184 -8.75 14.78 0.91
N MET A 185 -7.41 14.79 0.78
CA MET A 185 -6.67 13.61 0.34
C MET A 185 -6.84 12.43 1.30
N LEU A 186 -6.76 12.69 2.61
CA LEU A 186 -6.88 11.66 3.64
C LEU A 186 -8.27 11.04 3.67
N MET A 187 -9.33 11.85 3.63
CA MET A 187 -10.72 11.39 3.60
C MET A 187 -11.00 10.53 2.37
N SER A 188 -10.53 10.96 1.19
CA SER A 188 -10.71 10.22 -0.07
C SER A 188 -10.13 8.80 0.02
N VAL A 189 -8.93 8.69 0.60
CA VAL A 189 -8.22 7.42 0.76
C VAL A 189 -8.81 6.56 1.88
N GLY A 190 -9.26 7.17 2.98
CA GLY A 190 -9.94 6.49 4.08
C GLY A 190 -11.21 5.76 3.63
N ILE A 191 -12.07 6.44 2.86
CA ILE A 191 -13.29 5.84 2.31
C ILE A 191 -12.97 4.66 1.38
N GLY A 192 -12.00 4.83 0.49
CA GLY A 192 -11.57 3.75 -0.42
C GLY A 192 -11.04 2.52 0.35
N PHE A 193 -10.27 2.75 1.42
CA PHE A 193 -9.73 1.71 2.28
C PHE A 193 -10.82 0.90 2.98
N ILE A 194 -11.76 1.58 3.64
CA ILE A 194 -12.89 0.94 4.32
C ILE A 194 -13.73 0.15 3.30
N GLY A 195 -14.05 0.72 2.14
CA GLY A 195 -14.82 0.02 1.10
C GLY A 195 -14.15 -1.26 0.61
N THR A 196 -12.83 -1.22 0.39
CA THR A 196 -12.06 -2.38 -0.06
C THR A 196 -11.90 -3.43 1.04
N LEU A 197 -11.73 -3.01 2.30
CA LEU A 197 -11.73 -3.90 3.46
C LEU A 197 -13.05 -4.66 3.54
N THR A 198 -14.18 -3.95 3.53
CA THR A 198 -15.52 -4.54 3.55
C THR A 198 -15.70 -5.52 2.40
N SER A 199 -15.39 -5.10 1.17
CA SER A 199 -15.49 -5.96 -0.02
C SER A 199 -14.64 -7.23 0.10
N SER A 200 -13.43 -7.12 0.67
CA SER A 200 -12.54 -8.28 0.85
C SER A 200 -13.10 -9.26 1.89
N ILE A 201 -13.63 -8.74 3.00
CA ILE A 201 -14.28 -9.56 4.02
C ILE A 201 -15.52 -10.25 3.43
N THR A 202 -16.37 -9.52 2.72
CA THR A 202 -17.55 -10.09 2.03
C THR A 202 -17.12 -11.20 1.07
N SER A 203 -16.12 -10.95 0.21
CA SER A 203 -15.66 -11.95 -0.75
C SER A 203 -15.17 -13.25 -0.10
N TYR A 204 -14.57 -13.16 1.10
CA TYR A 204 -14.14 -14.33 1.85
C TYR A 204 -15.33 -15.19 2.30
N PHE A 205 -16.38 -14.57 2.84
CA PHE A 205 -17.55 -15.29 3.31
C PHE A 205 -18.44 -15.79 2.17
N THR A 206 -18.51 -15.05 1.05
CA THR A 206 -19.29 -15.47 -0.12
C THR A 206 -18.64 -16.65 -0.84
N GLN A 207 -17.30 -16.73 -0.89
CA GLN A 207 -16.59 -17.81 -1.56
C GLN A 207 -16.94 -19.20 -0.99
N ASP A 208 -17.01 -19.34 0.34
CA ASP A 208 -17.43 -20.60 0.99
C ASP A 208 -18.90 -20.96 0.70
N THR A 209 -19.73 -19.97 0.37
CA THR A 209 -21.14 -20.17 0.04
C THR A 209 -21.29 -20.62 -1.40
N ASP A 210 -20.59 -19.98 -2.33
CA ASP A 210 -20.58 -20.33 -3.75
C ASP A 210 -20.05 -21.76 -3.98
N ASP A 211 -18.95 -22.14 -3.30
CA ASP A 211 -18.37 -23.49 -3.41
C ASP A 211 -19.36 -24.58 -2.95
N LYS A 212 -20.16 -24.31 -1.90
CA LYS A 212 -21.22 -25.21 -1.43
C LYS A 212 -22.40 -25.26 -2.38
N LEU A 213 -22.78 -24.13 -2.96
CA LEU A 213 -23.87 -24.05 -3.93
C LEU A 213 -23.53 -24.89 -5.17
N ASP A 214 -22.28 -24.77 -5.67
CA ASP A 214 -21.77 -25.55 -6.79
C ASP A 214 -21.76 -27.07 -6.49
N GLU A 215 -21.45 -27.47 -5.25
CA GLU A 215 -21.51 -28.87 -4.83
C GLU A 215 -22.97 -29.38 -4.82
N ILE A 216 -23.90 -28.58 -4.30
CA ILE A 216 -25.33 -28.94 -4.26
C ILE A 216 -25.89 -29.05 -5.67
N LEU A 217 -25.57 -28.11 -6.57
CA LEU A 217 -26.01 -28.15 -7.97
C LEU A 217 -25.50 -29.41 -8.68
N LYS A 218 -24.23 -29.78 -8.48
CA LYS A 218 -23.68 -31.03 -9.02
C LYS A 218 -24.40 -32.29 -8.51
N LYS A 219 -24.75 -32.32 -7.22
CA LYS A 219 -25.53 -33.43 -6.64
C LYS A 219 -26.94 -33.48 -7.23
N LEU A 220 -27.56 -32.33 -7.47
CA LEU A 220 -28.89 -32.23 -8.07
C LEU A 220 -28.88 -32.76 -9.52
N ASP A 221 -27.90 -32.34 -10.33
CA ASP A 221 -27.71 -32.80 -11.72
C ASP A 221 -27.50 -34.33 -11.78
N HIS A 222 -26.71 -34.86 -10.85
CA HIS A 222 -26.46 -36.30 -10.74
C HIS A 222 -27.75 -37.08 -10.42
N LEU A 223 -28.55 -36.61 -9.45
CA LEU A 223 -29.83 -37.21 -9.09
C LEU A 223 -30.85 -37.12 -10.23
N GLU A 224 -30.84 -36.04 -11.01
CA GLU A 224 -31.71 -35.91 -12.19
C GLU A 224 -31.34 -36.94 -13.27
N GLN A 225 -30.05 -37.16 -13.50
CA GLN A 225 -29.55 -38.20 -14.41
C GLN A 225 -29.95 -39.60 -13.95
N GLU A 226 -29.75 -39.95 -12.67
CA GLU A 226 -30.17 -41.25 -12.13
C GLU A 226 -31.68 -41.46 -12.30
N ASN A 227 -32.50 -40.45 -12.03
CA ASN A 227 -33.95 -40.52 -12.23
C ASN A 227 -34.34 -40.73 -13.70
N LYS A 228 -33.65 -40.08 -14.65
CA LYS A 228 -33.89 -40.31 -16.09
C LYS A 228 -33.53 -41.75 -16.48
N THR A 229 -32.41 -42.27 -16.00
CA THR A 229 -31.98 -43.65 -16.26
C THR A 229 -32.96 -44.66 -15.65
N LEU A 230 -33.39 -44.46 -14.40
CA LEU A 230 -34.37 -45.32 -13.74
C LEU A 230 -35.71 -45.32 -14.50
N LYS A 231 -36.21 -44.16 -14.93
CA LYS A 231 -37.43 -44.08 -15.75
C LYS A 231 -37.31 -44.85 -17.07
N ALA A 232 -36.16 -44.76 -17.74
CA ALA A 232 -35.90 -45.51 -18.97
C ALA A 232 -35.93 -47.03 -18.71
N LEU A 233 -35.26 -47.51 -17.66
CA LEU A 233 -35.25 -48.93 -17.26
C LEU A 233 -36.64 -49.45 -16.87
N TYR A 234 -37.45 -48.63 -16.19
CA TYR A 234 -38.82 -48.99 -15.85
C TYR A 234 -39.70 -49.15 -17.09
N HIS A 235 -39.59 -48.24 -18.06
CA HIS A 235 -40.34 -48.34 -19.32
C HIS A 235 -39.93 -49.57 -20.15
N ASP A 236 -38.64 -49.90 -20.17
CA ASP A 236 -38.12 -51.07 -20.89
C ASP A 236 -38.68 -52.37 -20.29
N LYS A 237 -38.66 -52.50 -18.95
CA LYS A 237 -39.25 -53.65 -18.24
C LYS A 237 -40.75 -53.82 -18.48
N GLU A 238 -41.51 -52.73 -18.53
CA GLU A 238 -42.95 -52.79 -18.83
C GLU A 238 -43.24 -53.24 -20.28
N SER A 239 -42.31 -52.97 -21.20
CA SER A 239 -42.42 -53.40 -22.59
C SER A 239 -42.08 -54.88 -22.77
N GLU A 240 -41.16 -55.43 -21.98
CA GLU A 240 -40.81 -56.85 -22.00
C GLU A 240 -41.86 -57.74 -21.30
N SER A 241 -42.72 -57.18 -20.44
CA SER A 241 -43.75 -57.95 -19.71
C SER A 241 -45.10 -58.04 -20.42
N LYS A 242 -45.22 -57.52 -21.65
CA LYS A 242 -46.41 -57.58 -22.50
C LYS A 242 -46.16 -58.47 -23.71
#